data_AF-A0A0L0SXY5-F1
#
_entry.id   AF-A0A0L0SXY5-F1
#
_cell.length_a   1.000
_cell.length_b   1.000
_cell.length_c   1.000
_cell.angle_alpha   90.00
_cell.angle_beta   90.00
_cell.angle_gamma   90.00
#
_symmetry.space_group_name_H-M   'P 1'
#
loop_
_entity.id
_entity.type
_entity.pdbx_description
1 polymer ?
#
loop_
_entity_poly.entity_id
_entity_poly.type
_entity_poly.pdbx_seq_one_letter_code
_entity_poly.pdbx_strand_id
1 'polypeptide(L)'
;MSILHDEKHPLPDALAQLVFNADEATITSATTPRRVIVVLSGAILETVKIGKNKDARYQLLNSDDHVHLLKKHGRDFSTYRPDITHQCLLTLLDSPLNKAGRLQVYISTAKGVLIEVHPSVRIPRTFKRFAGLMVQLLHKLSVKSVNGDERLLKVIKNPISDHLPADAHKISATHHVLAAD
;
A
#
# COMPACT_ATOMS: atom_id res chain seq x y z
N MET A 1 30.13 -68.55 -4.25
CA MET A 1 30.52 -67.23 -4.78
C MET A 1 29.24 -66.50 -5.11
N SER A 2 28.97 -65.41 -4.37
CA SER A 2 28.42 -64.11 -4.80
C SER A 2 27.29 -64.14 -5.87
N ILE A 3 26.17 -63.40 -5.77
CA ILE A 3 26.05 -61.95 -5.53
C ILE A 3 24.58 -61.67 -5.12
N LEU A 4 24.41 -60.71 -4.20
CA LEU A 4 23.17 -60.16 -3.67
C LEU A 4 22.20 -59.70 -4.78
N HIS A 5 20.91 -60.01 -4.60
CA HIS A 5 19.83 -59.22 -5.19
C HIS A 5 19.50 -58.04 -4.28
N ASP A 6 19.57 -56.85 -4.86
CA ASP A 6 19.21 -55.55 -4.30
C ASP A 6 17.68 -55.46 -4.17
N GLU A 7 17.16 -55.66 -2.96
CA GLU A 7 15.75 -55.40 -2.63
C GLU A 7 15.54 -53.91 -2.38
N LYS A 8 15.16 -53.18 -3.43
CA LYS A 8 14.46 -51.90 -3.29
C LYS A 8 13.03 -52.16 -2.78
N HIS A 9 12.87 -52.26 -1.47
CA HIS A 9 11.57 -52.09 -0.83
C HIS A 9 11.13 -50.62 -0.96
N PRO A 10 9.96 -50.32 -1.53
CA PRO A 10 9.34 -49.01 -1.33
C PRO A 10 8.92 -48.90 0.14
N LEU A 11 9.39 -47.85 0.81
CA LEU A 11 8.91 -47.48 2.14
C LEU A 11 7.37 -47.37 2.10
N PRO A 12 6.64 -47.88 3.12
CA PRO A 12 5.18 -47.86 3.11
C PRO A 12 4.67 -46.41 3.12
N ASP A 13 3.78 -46.10 2.17
CA ASP A 13 3.05 -44.82 2.02
C ASP A 13 2.43 -44.28 3.31
N ALA A 14 2.24 -45.14 4.32
CA ALA A 14 1.77 -44.81 5.64
C ALA A 14 2.67 -43.79 6.39
N LEU A 15 3.99 -43.83 6.18
CA LEU A 15 4.89 -42.84 6.81
C LEU A 15 4.85 -41.49 6.11
N ALA A 16 4.72 -41.46 4.77
CA ALA A 16 4.55 -40.20 4.03
C ALA A 16 3.22 -39.51 4.36
N GLN A 17 2.16 -40.29 4.60
CA GLN A 17 0.86 -39.79 5.05
C GLN A 17 0.87 -39.30 6.51
N LEU A 18 1.72 -39.85 7.38
CA LEU A 18 1.87 -39.37 8.75
C LEU A 18 2.58 -38.00 8.84
N VAL A 19 3.47 -37.66 7.89
CA VAL A 19 4.11 -36.33 7.84
C VAL A 19 3.14 -35.26 7.29
N PHE A 20 2.17 -35.64 6.47
CA PHE A 20 1.20 -34.70 5.87
C PHE A 20 -0.04 -34.43 6.73
N ASN A 21 -0.37 -35.30 7.70
CA ASN A 21 -1.62 -35.21 8.47
C ASN A 21 -1.45 -34.64 9.90
N ALA A 22 -0.31 -34.02 10.22
CA ALA A 22 -0.03 -33.49 11.56
C ALA A 22 -0.43 -32.01 11.78
N ASP A 23 -0.93 -31.30 10.77
CA ASP A 23 -1.26 -29.86 10.86
C ASP A 23 -2.79 -29.56 10.83
N GLU A 24 -3.65 -30.53 11.10
CA GLU A 24 -5.11 -30.32 11.13
C GLU A 24 -5.77 -30.79 12.45
N ALA A 25 -5.27 -30.32 13.59
CA ALA A 25 -6.00 -30.43 14.85
C ALA A 25 -5.55 -29.42 15.93
N THR A 26 -5.73 -28.11 15.68
CA THR A 26 -5.93 -27.16 16.80
C THR A 26 -6.91 -26.05 16.41
N ILE A 27 -8.19 -26.25 16.77
CA ILE A 27 -9.12 -25.13 16.94
C ILE A 27 -8.66 -24.39 18.19
N THR A 28 -7.80 -23.39 18.00
CA THR A 28 -7.40 -22.42 19.02
C THR A 28 -7.71 -21.04 18.46
N SER A 29 -8.70 -20.37 19.07
CA SER A 29 -9.04 -18.93 18.96
C SER A 29 -8.44 -18.24 17.73
N ALA A 30 -9.25 -17.97 16.69
CA ALA A 30 -8.84 -17.30 15.45
C ALA A 30 -7.89 -16.12 15.72
N THR A 31 -6.59 -16.42 15.75
CA THR A 31 -5.57 -15.45 16.12
C THR A 31 -5.33 -14.66 14.86
N THR A 32 -5.85 -13.44 14.81
CA THR A 32 -5.68 -12.57 13.65
C THR A 32 -4.18 -12.52 13.33
N PRO A 33 -3.77 -12.88 12.11
CA PRO A 33 -2.36 -12.99 11.78
C PRO A 33 -1.67 -11.64 12.03
N ARG A 34 -0.58 -11.66 12.80
CA ARG A 34 0.17 -10.45 13.16
C ARG A 34 0.62 -9.73 11.89
N ARG A 35 0.12 -8.52 11.66
CA ARG A 35 0.49 -7.66 10.54
C ARG A 35 0.92 -6.28 11.01
N VAL A 36 1.73 -5.61 10.21
CA VAL A 36 2.07 -4.19 10.38
C VAL A 36 1.12 -3.37 9.53
N ILE A 37 0.55 -2.32 10.12
CA ILE A 37 -0.28 -1.34 9.41
C ILE A 37 0.48 -0.03 9.37
N VAL A 38 0.77 0.46 8.18
CA VAL A 38 1.44 1.76 7.98
C VAL A 38 0.41 2.76 7.48
N VAL A 39 0.30 3.89 8.18
CA VAL A 39 -0.54 5.02 7.77
C VAL A 39 0.37 6.16 7.36
N LEU A 40 0.42 6.45 6.06
CA LEU A 40 1.11 7.64 5.54
C LEU A 40 0.23 8.86 5.80
N SER A 41 0.49 9.55 6.91
CA SER A 41 -0.28 10.72 7.35
C SER A 41 0.19 12.01 6.69
N GLY A 42 -0.73 12.95 6.46
CA GLY A 42 -0.43 14.29 5.92
C GLY A 42 -0.03 14.28 4.45
N ALA A 43 -0.35 13.23 3.68
CA ALA A 43 0.02 13.14 2.28
C ALA A 43 -0.65 14.26 1.44
N ILE A 44 0.14 14.97 0.64
CA ILE A 44 -0.38 16.00 -0.26
C ILE A 44 -0.72 15.37 -1.61
N LEU A 45 -1.97 14.92 -1.75
CA LEU A 45 -2.52 14.35 -2.98
C LEU A 45 -3.74 15.17 -3.40
N GLU A 46 -3.53 16.16 -4.27
CA GLU A 46 -4.59 17.05 -4.75
C GLU A 46 -4.61 17.10 -6.26
N THR A 47 -5.80 17.10 -6.86
CA THR A 47 -5.95 17.29 -8.30
C THR A 47 -6.15 18.76 -8.64
N VAL A 48 -5.59 19.18 -9.77
CA VAL A 48 -5.77 20.51 -10.33
C VAL A 48 -6.17 20.41 -11.80
N LYS A 49 -7.09 21.28 -12.23
CA LYS A 49 -7.49 21.40 -13.62
C LYS A 49 -6.57 22.37 -14.35
N ILE A 50 -5.88 21.89 -15.38
CA ILE A 50 -4.94 22.66 -16.19
C ILE A 50 -5.46 22.80 -17.62
N GLY A 51 -5.43 24.02 -18.15
CA GLY A 51 -5.97 24.38 -19.46
C GLY A 51 -7.26 25.19 -19.38
N LYS A 52 -7.67 25.76 -20.51
CA LYS A 52 -8.94 26.49 -20.66
C LYS A 52 -9.85 25.69 -21.59
N ASN A 53 -11.16 25.65 -21.29
CA ASN A 53 -12.20 25.04 -22.14
C ASN A 53 -12.13 23.50 -22.25
N LYS A 54 -12.43 22.95 -23.43
CA LYS A 54 -12.69 21.51 -23.67
C LYS A 54 -11.43 20.62 -23.54
N ASP A 55 -10.24 21.19 -23.66
CA ASP A 55 -8.96 20.46 -23.57
C ASP A 55 -8.37 20.44 -22.14
N ALA A 56 -9.12 20.93 -21.17
CA ALA A 56 -8.64 21.00 -19.80
C ALA A 56 -8.47 19.59 -19.20
N ARG A 57 -7.27 19.30 -18.71
CA ARG A 57 -6.90 18.02 -18.12
C ARG A 57 -6.68 18.15 -16.61
N TYR A 58 -7.01 17.09 -15.88
CA TYR A 58 -6.68 17.00 -14.46
C TYR A 58 -5.25 16.46 -14.29
N GLN A 59 -4.48 17.12 -13.43
CA GLN A 59 -3.12 16.74 -13.06
C GLN A 59 -3.01 16.68 -11.54
N LEU A 60 -2.05 15.90 -11.03
CA LEU A 60 -1.73 15.90 -9.61
C LEU A 60 -0.87 17.12 -9.30
N LEU A 61 -1.34 17.96 -8.39
CA LEU A 61 -0.68 19.19 -7.96
C LEU A 61 0.66 18.86 -7.28
N ASN A 62 1.74 19.50 -7.73
CA ASN A 62 3.11 19.23 -7.27
C ASN A 62 3.97 20.49 -7.37
N SER A 63 5.10 20.49 -6.64
CA SER A 63 6.03 21.62 -6.53
C SER A 63 6.82 21.94 -7.79
N ASP A 64 6.91 21.04 -8.76
CA ASP A 64 7.82 21.20 -9.91
C ASP A 64 7.06 21.76 -11.12
N ASP A 65 5.95 21.12 -11.47
CA ASP A 65 5.13 21.46 -12.64
C ASP A 65 4.19 22.65 -12.36
N HIS A 66 3.85 22.92 -11.10
CA HIS A 66 2.75 23.84 -10.74
C HIS A 66 3.17 25.02 -9.86
N VAL A 67 4.46 25.35 -9.77
CA VAL A 67 4.99 26.48 -8.97
C VAL A 67 4.21 27.77 -9.22
N HIS A 68 4.03 28.15 -10.48
CA HIS A 68 3.38 29.40 -10.86
C HIS A 68 1.93 29.48 -10.36
N LEU A 69 1.21 28.36 -10.43
CA LEU A 69 -0.17 28.28 -9.96
C LEU A 69 -0.24 28.37 -8.44
N LEU A 70 0.65 27.66 -7.74
CA LEU A 70 0.73 27.67 -6.27
C LEU A 70 1.02 29.08 -5.76
N LYS A 71 2.01 29.77 -6.37
CA LYS A 71 2.34 31.17 -6.08
C LYS A 71 1.16 32.11 -6.30
N LYS A 72 0.44 31.95 -7.43
CA LYS A 72 -0.76 32.77 -7.73
C LYS A 72 -1.85 32.64 -6.66
N HIS A 73 -1.97 31.47 -6.04
CA HIS A 73 -2.94 31.22 -4.98
C HIS A 73 -2.38 31.42 -3.56
N GLY A 74 -1.19 32.01 -3.42
CA GLY A 74 -0.57 32.28 -2.12
C GLY A 74 -0.25 31.02 -1.32
N ARG A 75 -0.07 29.88 -2.00
CA ARG A 75 0.24 28.61 -1.35
C ARG A 75 1.74 28.35 -1.37
N ASP A 76 2.27 27.80 -0.28
CA ASP A 76 3.66 27.38 -0.23
C ASP A 76 3.89 26.14 -1.09
N PHE A 77 4.58 26.34 -2.21
CA PHE A 77 4.89 25.28 -3.16
C PHE A 77 5.81 24.21 -2.58
N SER A 78 6.62 24.54 -1.56
CA SER A 78 7.58 23.60 -0.94
C SER A 78 6.89 22.38 -0.31
N THR A 79 5.63 22.56 0.10
CA THR A 79 4.82 21.53 0.76
C THR A 79 4.16 20.56 -0.22
N TYR A 80 4.02 20.92 -1.50
CA TYR A 80 3.32 20.12 -2.50
C TYR A 80 4.20 19.01 -3.08
N ARG A 81 4.54 18.03 -2.23
CA ARG A 81 5.49 16.94 -2.49
C ARG A 81 4.84 15.55 -2.55
N PRO A 82 3.98 15.28 -3.55
CA PRO A 82 3.39 13.95 -3.75
C PRO A 82 4.43 12.85 -4.07
N ASP A 83 5.64 13.24 -4.50
CA ASP A 83 6.77 12.34 -4.74
C ASP A 83 7.24 11.63 -3.46
N ILE A 84 7.12 12.27 -2.28
CA ILE A 84 7.44 11.64 -1.01
C ILE A 84 6.51 10.44 -0.77
N THR A 85 5.20 10.62 -0.97
CA THR A 85 4.22 9.53 -0.85
C THR A 85 4.49 8.44 -1.87
N HIS A 86 4.84 8.81 -3.10
CA HIS A 86 5.22 7.88 -4.16
C HIS A 86 6.40 6.98 -3.74
N GLN A 87 7.48 7.58 -3.24
CA GLN A 87 8.67 6.83 -2.81
C GLN A 87 8.42 5.96 -1.58
N CYS A 88 7.62 6.44 -0.63
CA CYS A 88 7.19 5.62 0.51
C CYS A 88 6.42 4.38 0.04
N LEU A 89 5.46 4.54 -0.89
CA LEU A 89 4.68 3.41 -1.39
C LEU A 89 5.54 2.40 -2.16
N LEU A 90 6.48 2.85 -2.99
CA LEU A 90 7.42 1.96 -3.68
C LEU A 90 8.22 1.14 -2.66
N THR A 91 8.79 1.80 -1.65
CA THR A 91 9.59 1.16 -0.61
C THR A 91 8.77 0.16 0.20
N LEU A 92 7.57 0.55 0.63
CA LEU A 92 6.69 -0.27 1.46
C LEU A 92 6.23 -1.53 0.71
N LEU A 93 5.75 -1.38 -0.53
CA LEU A 93 5.16 -2.49 -1.27
C LEU A 93 6.20 -3.47 -1.85
N ASP A 94 7.45 -3.02 -2.04
CA ASP A 94 8.55 -3.92 -2.42
C ASP A 94 9.19 -4.65 -1.24
N SER A 95 8.86 -4.25 -0.01
CA SER A 95 9.45 -4.82 1.19
C SER A 95 9.15 -6.33 1.31
N PRO A 96 10.07 -7.12 1.90
CA PRO A 96 9.81 -8.52 2.22
C PRO A 96 8.55 -8.72 3.06
N LEU A 97 8.21 -7.72 3.90
CA LEU A 97 7.03 -7.74 4.74
C LEU A 97 5.72 -7.70 3.94
N ASN A 98 5.67 -6.90 2.86
CA ASN A 98 4.53 -6.90 1.95
C ASN A 98 4.45 -8.22 1.17
N LYS A 99 5.58 -8.73 0.68
CA LYS A 99 5.65 -10.01 -0.04
C LYS A 99 5.21 -11.20 0.80
N ALA A 100 5.40 -11.12 2.12
CA ALA A 100 4.92 -12.12 3.07
C ALA A 100 3.42 -11.96 3.43
N GLY A 101 2.71 -10.97 2.87
CA GLY A 101 1.29 -10.72 3.15
C GLY A 101 1.02 -10.12 4.54
N ARG A 102 2.03 -9.51 5.17
CA ARG A 102 1.96 -9.00 6.55
C ARG A 102 1.99 -7.47 6.65
N LEU A 103 1.80 -6.78 5.53
CA LEU A 103 1.74 -5.32 5.47
C LEU A 103 0.37 -4.87 4.95
N GLN A 104 -0.23 -3.91 5.64
CA GLN A 104 -1.35 -3.12 5.12
C GLN A 104 -0.94 -1.65 5.09
N VAL A 105 -1.26 -0.95 3.99
CA VAL A 105 -0.93 0.48 3.85
C VAL A 105 -2.19 1.30 3.70
N TYR A 106 -2.25 2.41 4.43
CA TYR A 106 -3.24 3.46 4.25
C TYR A 106 -2.54 4.79 3.98
N ILE A 107 -3.21 5.66 3.23
CA ILE A 107 -2.77 7.03 2.99
C ILE A 107 -3.85 7.96 3.54
N SER A 108 -3.50 8.79 4.50
CA SER A 108 -4.36 9.85 5.00
C SER A 108 -3.86 11.18 4.44
N THR A 109 -4.62 11.79 3.54
CA THR A 109 -4.21 13.04 2.92
C THR A 109 -4.43 14.23 3.84
N ALA A 110 -3.72 15.34 3.59
CA ALA A 110 -3.93 16.59 4.33
C ALA A 110 -5.34 17.18 4.15
N LYS A 111 -6.07 16.78 3.09
CA LYS A 111 -7.47 17.14 2.86
C LYS A 111 -8.48 16.16 3.48
N GLY A 112 -8.02 15.23 4.32
CA GLY A 112 -8.88 14.28 5.00
C GLY A 112 -9.45 13.19 4.09
N VAL A 113 -8.81 12.89 2.96
CA VAL A 113 -9.16 11.71 2.16
C VAL A 113 -8.38 10.53 2.70
N LEU A 114 -9.09 9.46 3.04
CA LEU A 114 -8.48 8.21 3.47
C LEU A 114 -8.49 7.19 2.33
N ILE A 115 -7.32 6.67 2.00
CA ILE A 115 -7.12 5.72 0.91
C ILE A 115 -6.59 4.41 1.47
N GLU A 116 -7.26 3.32 1.13
CA GLU A 116 -6.80 1.96 1.34
C GLU A 116 -5.99 1.50 0.12
N VAL A 117 -4.83 0.90 0.38
CA VAL A 117 -3.91 0.38 -0.63
C VAL A 117 -3.87 -1.13 -0.53
N HIS A 118 -4.29 -1.82 -1.59
CA HIS A 118 -4.28 -3.28 -1.62
C HIS A 118 -2.84 -3.82 -1.73
N PRO A 119 -2.44 -4.85 -0.97
CA PRO A 119 -1.05 -5.37 -0.99
C PRO A 119 -0.54 -5.83 -2.36
N SER A 120 -1.45 -6.27 -3.25
CA SER A 120 -1.10 -6.73 -4.62
C SER A 120 -0.90 -5.59 -5.62
N VAL A 121 -1.18 -4.33 -5.24
CA VAL A 121 -1.08 -3.20 -6.16
C VAL A 121 0.36 -2.98 -6.61
N ARG A 122 0.55 -2.86 -7.93
CA ARG A 122 1.84 -2.48 -8.51
C ARG A 122 1.86 -0.98 -8.75
N ILE A 123 2.52 -0.24 -7.85
CA ILE A 123 2.67 1.20 -7.99
C ILE A 123 3.58 1.53 -9.19
N PRO A 124 3.17 2.44 -10.10
CA PRO A 124 4.01 2.83 -11.21
C PRO A 124 5.36 3.42 -10.74
N ARG A 125 6.47 2.95 -11.32
CA ARG A 125 7.82 3.40 -10.95
C ARG A 125 8.12 4.85 -11.33
N THR A 126 7.49 5.35 -12.38
CA THR A 126 7.67 6.75 -12.79
C THR A 126 6.63 7.64 -12.13
N PHE A 127 7.08 8.78 -11.61
CA PHE A 127 6.21 9.74 -10.95
C PHE A 127 5.04 10.19 -11.84
N LYS A 128 5.28 10.46 -13.13
CA LYS A 128 4.23 10.87 -14.08
C LYS A 128 3.08 9.86 -14.20
N ARG A 129 3.37 8.55 -14.18
CA ARG A 129 2.32 7.52 -14.22
C ARG A 129 1.62 7.39 -12.87
N PHE A 130 2.36 7.49 -11.77
CA PHE A 130 1.79 7.55 -10.43
C PHE A 130 0.82 8.72 -10.27
N ALA A 131 1.20 9.92 -10.75
CA ALA A 131 0.35 11.10 -10.74
C ALA A 131 -0.98 10.87 -11.49
N GLY A 132 -0.93 10.27 -12.68
CA GLY A 132 -2.13 9.89 -13.42
C GLY A 132 -3.01 8.87 -12.67
N LEU A 133 -2.41 7.89 -12.02
CA LEU A 133 -3.11 6.91 -11.19
C LEU A 133 -3.81 7.57 -9.99
N MET A 134 -3.15 8.51 -9.31
CA MET A 134 -3.74 9.25 -8.19
C MET A 134 -4.89 10.17 -8.64
N VAL A 135 -4.74 10.84 -9.79
CA VAL A 135 -5.85 11.61 -10.40
C VAL A 135 -7.04 10.71 -10.68
N GLN A 136 -6.82 9.54 -11.29
CA GLN A 136 -7.88 8.57 -11.54
C GLN A 136 -8.56 8.11 -10.24
N LEU A 137 -7.77 7.78 -9.21
CA LEU A 137 -8.28 7.36 -7.90
C LEU A 137 -9.14 8.45 -7.26
N LEU A 138 -8.67 9.70 -7.23
CA LEU A 138 -9.40 10.80 -6.59
C LEU A 138 -10.70 11.14 -7.32
N HIS A 139 -10.77 10.93 -8.64
CA HIS A 139 -11.99 11.16 -9.42
C HIS A 139 -12.98 10.00 -9.35
N LYS A 140 -12.50 8.75 -9.40
CA LYS A 140 -13.35 7.55 -9.45
C LYS A 140 -13.58 6.91 -8.09
N LEU A 141 -12.91 7.41 -7.04
CA LEU A 141 -12.89 6.89 -5.67
C LEU A 141 -12.35 5.45 -5.54
N SER A 142 -12.03 4.78 -6.65
CA SER A 142 -11.41 3.46 -6.66
C SER A 142 -10.69 3.19 -7.98
N VAL A 143 -9.73 2.29 -7.94
CA VAL A 143 -9.04 1.74 -9.11
C VAL A 143 -9.09 0.22 -9.04
N LYS A 144 -9.57 -0.41 -10.11
CA LYS A 144 -9.67 -1.87 -10.24
C LYS A 144 -8.41 -2.46 -10.88
N SER A 145 -8.21 -3.75 -10.67
CA SER A 145 -7.24 -4.54 -11.44
C SER A 145 -7.59 -4.53 -12.93
N VAL A 146 -6.58 -4.70 -13.78
CA VAL A 146 -6.77 -4.78 -15.24
C VAL A 146 -7.46 -6.09 -15.63
N ASN A 147 -7.19 -7.16 -14.88
CA ASN A 147 -7.59 -8.52 -15.21
C ASN A 147 -8.71 -9.06 -14.30
N GLY A 148 -9.35 -8.20 -13.50
CA GLY A 148 -10.36 -8.63 -12.53
C GLY A 148 -11.10 -7.48 -11.87
N ASP A 149 -12.10 -7.82 -11.05
CA ASP A 149 -12.96 -6.83 -10.39
C ASP A 149 -12.40 -6.32 -9.04
N GLU A 150 -11.25 -6.85 -8.62
CA GLU A 150 -10.60 -6.48 -7.38
C GLU A 150 -10.20 -5.00 -7.38
N ARG A 151 -10.56 -4.28 -6.31
CA ARG A 151 -10.19 -2.88 -6.12
C ARG A 151 -8.81 -2.80 -5.47
N LEU A 152 -7.83 -2.32 -6.23
CA LEU A 152 -6.44 -2.21 -5.79
C LEU A 152 -6.17 -0.93 -4.97
N LEU A 153 -6.92 0.13 -5.25
CA LEU A 153 -6.90 1.38 -4.49
C LEU A 153 -8.34 1.81 -4.27
N LYS A 154 -8.66 2.28 -3.06
CA LYS A 154 -10.02 2.68 -2.72
C LYS A 154 -10.02 3.82 -1.72
N VAL A 155 -10.82 4.85 -1.99
CA VAL A 155 -11.17 5.87 -1.00
C VAL A 155 -12.17 5.26 -0.02
N ILE A 156 -11.85 5.31 1.26
CA ILE A 156 -12.65 4.75 2.35
C ILE A 156 -13.09 5.87 3.31
N LYS A 157 -14.08 5.57 4.15
CA LYS A 157 -14.62 6.53 5.12
C LYS A 157 -13.64 6.75 6.26
N ASN A 158 -13.54 7.99 6.74
CA ASN A 158 -12.89 8.30 8.01
C ASN A 158 -13.78 7.89 9.19
N PRO A 159 -13.21 7.75 10.40
CA PRO A 159 -11.77 7.86 10.75
C PRO A 159 -10.96 6.59 10.44
N ILE A 160 -9.62 6.72 10.40
CA ILE A 160 -8.72 5.56 10.22
C ILE A 160 -8.89 4.51 11.34
N SER A 161 -9.28 4.92 12.55
CA SER A 161 -9.48 4.01 13.69
C SER A 161 -10.47 2.89 13.42
N ASP A 162 -11.47 3.13 12.58
CA ASP A 162 -12.52 2.15 12.27
C ASP A 162 -12.01 1.00 11.39
N HIS A 163 -10.84 1.18 10.77
CA HIS A 163 -10.21 0.20 9.86
C HIS A 163 -8.98 -0.47 10.49
N LEU A 164 -8.69 -0.16 11.76
CA LEU A 164 -7.61 -0.77 12.53
C LEU A 164 -8.17 -1.88 13.45
N PRO A 165 -7.40 -2.96 13.70
CA PRO A 165 -7.75 -3.93 14.73
C PRO A 165 -7.90 -3.26 16.12
N ALA A 166 -8.84 -3.75 16.92
CA ALA A 166 -9.14 -3.18 18.24
C ALA A 166 -7.95 -3.27 19.23
N ASP A 167 -7.12 -4.30 19.08
CA ASP A 167 -5.94 -4.59 19.89
C ASP A 167 -4.63 -4.00 19.31
N ALA A 168 -4.73 -3.17 18.28
CA ALA A 168 -3.55 -2.63 17.61
C ALA A 168 -2.78 -1.64 18.50
N HIS A 169 -1.50 -1.94 18.76
CA HIS A 169 -0.58 -0.99 19.37
C HIS A 169 -0.20 0.11 18.35
N LYS A 170 -0.41 1.38 18.73
CA LYS A 170 -0.25 2.54 17.83
C LYS A 170 1.02 3.30 18.16
N ILE A 171 1.90 3.45 17.17
CA ILE A 171 3.17 4.18 17.29
C ILE A 171 3.18 5.28 16.22
N SER A 172 3.64 6.48 16.59
CA SER A 172 3.89 7.58 15.64
C SER A 172 5.39 7.86 15.58
N ALA A 173 5.90 8.07 14.37
CA ALA A 173 7.29 8.49 14.15
C ALA A 173 7.36 10.01 14.10
N THR A 174 8.00 10.62 15.10
CA THR A 174 8.23 12.06 15.15
C THR A 174 9.71 12.33 15.34
N HIS A 175 10.24 13.33 14.63
CA HIS A 175 11.57 13.88 14.90
C HIS A 175 11.38 15.24 15.56
N HIS A 176 12.03 15.47 16.69
CA HIS A 176 11.99 16.76 17.38
C HIS A 176 13.13 17.60 16.83
N VAL A 177 12.80 18.64 16.05
CA VAL A 177 13.77 19.67 15.68
C VAL A 177 13.64 20.78 16.70
N LEU A 178 14.66 20.95 17.56
CA LEU A 178 14.78 22.17 18.35
C LEU A 178 15.04 23.30 17.35
N ALA A 179 14.06 24.19 17.18
CA ALA A 179 14.29 25.43 16.46
C ALA A 179 15.33 26.23 17.26
N ALA A 180 16.49 26.49 16.64
CA ALA A 180 17.39 27.52 17.13
C ALA A 180 16.78 28.85 16.72
N ASP A 181 16.39 29.65 17.72
CA ASP A 181 15.92 31.04 17.58
C ASP A 181 17.00 31.96 16.99
#